data_AF-A0AAC9W3T5-F1
#
_entry.id   AF-A0AAC9W3T5-F1
#
_cell.length_a   1.000
_cell.length_b   1.000
_cell.length_c   1.000
_cell.angle_alpha   90.00
_cell.angle_beta   90.00
_cell.angle_gamma   90.00
#
_symmetry.space_group_name_H-M   'P 1'
#
loop_
_entity.id
_entity.type
_entity.pdbx_description
1 polymer ?
#
loop_
_entity_poly.entity_id
_entity_poly.type
_entity_poly.pdbx_seq_one_letter_code
_entity_poly.pdbx_strand_id
1 'polypeptide(L)'
;MKKVIVACGTGMATSSIISEKVREILDKNDIQYTLSQVQLSELEMYKGADLFITSMKLQEDYGLPVVVGTPFLIGIGEDEAAQKILDILKN
;
A
#
# COMPACT_ATOMS: atom_id res chain seq x y z
N MET A 1 -1.56 15.05 -5.12
CA MET A 1 -1.90 14.32 -3.88
C MET A 1 -2.19 12.89 -4.28
N LYS A 2 -1.34 11.94 -3.88
CA LYS A 2 -1.39 10.55 -4.35
C LYS A 2 -2.31 9.72 -3.46
N LYS A 3 -3.21 8.93 -4.02
CA LYS A 3 -4.13 8.06 -3.27
C LYS A 3 -3.55 6.66 -3.13
N VAL A 4 -3.27 6.27 -1.90
CA VAL A 4 -2.74 4.95 -1.54
C VAL A 4 -3.81 4.18 -0.79
N ILE A 5 -4.16 3.00 -1.29
CA ILE A 5 -5.17 2.14 -0.65
C ILE A 5 -4.49 0.92 -0.10
N VAL A 6 -4.62 0.71 1.20
CA VAL A 6 -4.10 -0.47 1.90
C VAL A 6 -5.25 -1.44 2.08
N ALA A 7 -5.15 -2.62 1.47
CA ALA A 7 -6.14 -3.68 1.60
C ALA A 7 -5.56 -4.91 2.30
N CYS A 8 -6.25 -5.40 3.33
CA CYS A 8 -5.83 -6.59 4.07
C CYS A 8 -6.96 -7.61 4.14
N GLY A 9 -6.66 -8.86 3.82
CA GLY A 9 -7.63 -9.96 3.85
C GLY A 9 -7.80 -10.62 5.21
N THR A 10 -6.82 -10.45 6.11
CA THR A 10 -6.72 -11.20 7.38
C THR A 10 -7.12 -10.39 8.61
N GLY A 11 -7.70 -9.19 8.42
CA GLY A 11 -8.24 -8.33 9.47
C GLY A 11 -7.64 -6.92 9.50
N MET A 12 -8.38 -5.97 10.11
CA MET A 12 -7.97 -4.54 10.20
C MET A 12 -6.74 -4.31 11.11
N ALA A 13 -6.42 -5.26 11.99
CA ALA A 13 -5.28 -5.11 12.91
C ALA A 13 -3.94 -5.09 12.14
N THR A 14 -3.78 -5.97 11.16
CA THR A 14 -2.54 -6.06 10.36
C THR A 14 -2.42 -4.91 9.35
N SER A 15 -3.53 -4.35 8.85
CA SER A 15 -3.47 -3.20 7.93
C SER A 15 -2.98 -1.92 8.60
N SER A 16 -3.18 -1.78 9.92
CA SER A 16 -2.73 -0.60 10.66
C SER A 16 -1.20 -0.47 10.66
N ILE A 17 -0.49 -1.57 10.88
CA ILE A 17 0.98 -1.60 10.90
C ILE A 17 1.56 -1.23 9.53
N ILE A 18 1.02 -1.82 8.46
CA ILE A 18 1.43 -1.51 7.08
C ILE A 18 1.20 -0.02 6.80
N SER A 19 0.01 0.48 7.18
CA SER A 19 -0.38 1.86 6.94
C SER A 19 0.55 2.84 7.64
N GLU A 20 0.90 2.61 8.91
CA GLU A 20 1.83 3.46 9.65
C GLU A 20 3.23 3.46 9.03
N LYS A 21 3.77 2.29 8.66
CA LYS A 21 5.09 2.21 8.02
C LYS A 21 5.13 2.97 6.69
N VAL A 22 4.13 2.76 5.85
CA VAL A 22 3.99 3.47 4.57
C VAL A 22 3.88 4.98 4.81
N ARG A 23 3.13 5.38 5.84
CA ARG A 23 3.00 6.77 6.27
C ARG A 23 4.36 7.41 6.53
N GLU A 24 5.14 6.78 7.40
CA GLU A 24 6.48 7.27 7.78
C GLU A 24 7.40 7.40 6.58
N ILE A 25 7.37 6.44 5.65
CA ILE A 25 8.20 6.46 4.44
C ILE A 25 7.83 7.65 3.55
N LEU A 26 6.53 7.87 3.34
CA LEU A 26 6.04 8.93 2.47
C LEU A 26 6.24 10.32 3.10
N ASP A 27 5.99 10.46 4.41
CA ASP A 27 6.25 11.68 5.17
C ASP A 27 7.75 12.04 5.16
N LYS A 28 8.64 11.05 5.36
CA LYS A 28 10.10 11.25 5.25
C LYS A 28 10.57 11.71 3.87
N ASN A 29 9.78 11.42 2.83
CA ASN A 29 10.07 11.82 1.46
C ASN A 29 9.32 13.09 1.02
N ASP A 30 8.61 13.76 1.94
CA ASP A 30 7.79 14.95 1.69
C ASP A 30 6.73 14.74 0.59
N ILE A 31 6.22 13.51 0.46
CA ILE A 31 5.21 13.17 -0.55
C ILE A 31 3.83 13.44 0.04
N GLN A 32 3.00 14.17 -0.68
CA GLN A 32 1.60 14.40 -0.31
C GLN A 32 0.74 13.19 -0.70
N TYR A 33 0.32 12.38 0.27
CA TYR A 33 -0.52 11.19 0.05
C TYR A 33 -1.82 11.21 0.85
N THR A 34 -2.75 10.35 0.46
CA THR A 34 -3.96 10.01 1.19
C THR A 34 -4.01 8.51 1.33
N LEU A 35 -4.04 8.02 2.57
CA LEU A 35 -4.03 6.59 2.86
C LEU A 35 -5.42 6.15 3.33
N SER A 36 -6.02 5.18 2.64
CA SER A 36 -7.29 4.57 3.04
C SER A 36 -7.10 3.07 3.28
N GLN A 37 -7.65 2.58 4.38
CA GLN A 37 -7.65 1.16 4.70
C GLN A 37 -8.99 0.54 4.33
N VAL A 38 -8.95 -0.54 3.56
CA VAL A 38 -10.16 -1.19 3.02
C VAL A 38 -10.00 -2.71 3.08
N GLN A 39 -11.07 -3.46 2.84
CA GLN A 39 -10.96 -4.91 2.66
C GLN A 39 -10.55 -5.27 1.23
N LEU A 40 -9.95 -6.45 1.05
CA LEU A 40 -9.63 -6.96 -0.30
C LEU A 40 -10.87 -7.02 -1.20
N SER A 41 -12.04 -7.32 -0.65
CA SER A 41 -13.31 -7.33 -1.37
C SER A 41 -13.72 -5.95 -1.89
N GLU A 42 -13.23 -4.87 -1.27
CA GLU A 42 -13.60 -3.50 -1.61
C GLU A 42 -12.61 -2.85 -2.59
N LEU A 43 -11.41 -3.43 -2.79
CA LEU A 43 -10.38 -2.92 -3.70
C LEU A 43 -10.93 -2.52 -5.07
N GLU A 44 -11.89 -3.31 -5.57
CA GLU A 44 -12.50 -3.09 -6.87
C GLU A 44 -13.29 -1.77 -6.97
N MET A 45 -13.80 -1.26 -5.85
CA MET A 45 -14.46 0.05 -5.79
C MET A 45 -13.46 1.22 -5.80
N TYR A 46 -12.18 0.94 -5.53
CA TYR A 46 -11.11 1.95 -5.46
C TYR A 46 -10.25 2.00 -6.73
N LYS A 47 -10.80 1.59 -7.89
CA LYS A 47 -10.17 1.62 -9.24
C LYS A 47 -9.65 2.98 -9.74
N GLY A 48 -9.62 4.03 -8.90
CA GLY A 48 -9.04 5.34 -9.19
C GLY A 48 -7.97 5.79 -8.20
N ALA A 49 -7.38 4.85 -7.44
CA ALA A 49 -6.20 5.12 -6.61
C ALA A 49 -4.92 5.16 -7.46
N ASP A 50 -3.86 5.78 -6.94
CA ASP A 50 -2.54 5.77 -7.58
C ASP A 50 -1.75 4.50 -7.25
N LEU A 51 -2.03 3.88 -6.10
CA LEU A 51 -1.28 2.74 -5.59
C LEU A 51 -2.15 1.86 -4.69
N PHE A 52 -2.04 0.55 -4.89
CA PHE A 52 -2.61 -0.46 -4.00
C PHE A 52 -1.52 -1.16 -3.21
N ILE A 53 -1.77 -1.34 -1.91
CA ILE A 53 -0.88 -2.06 -1.00
C ILE A 53 -1.66 -3.21 -0.39
N THR A 54 -1.26 -4.44 -0.65
CA THR A 54 -1.98 -5.62 -0.19
C THR A 54 -1.13 -6.54 0.64
N SER A 55 -1.70 -7.16 1.66
CA SER A 55 -0.97 -8.15 2.49
C SER A 55 -0.60 -9.43 1.75
N MET A 56 -1.11 -9.61 0.52
CA MET A 56 -0.89 -10.76 -0.35
C MET A 56 -0.80 -10.31 -1.80
N LYS A 57 -0.13 -11.09 -2.66
CA LYS A 57 -0.08 -10.81 -4.09
C LYS A 57 -1.45 -11.00 -4.72
N LEU A 58 -1.99 -9.95 -5.34
CA LEU A 58 -3.19 -10.05 -6.16
C LEU A 58 -2.82 -10.77 -7.46
N GLN A 59 -3.65 -11.73 -7.88
CA GLN A 59 -3.52 -12.36 -9.20
C GLN A 59 -4.19 -11.53 -10.29
N GLU A 60 -5.18 -10.71 -9.91
CA GLU A 60 -5.88 -9.82 -10.81
C GLU A 60 -5.10 -8.52 -10.99
N ASP A 61 -4.99 -8.11 -12.25
CA ASP A 61 -4.42 -6.83 -12.62
C ASP A 61 -5.54 -5.79 -12.62
N TYR A 62 -5.51 -4.88 -11.65
CA TYR A 62 -6.52 -3.82 -11.51
C TYR A 62 -6.22 -2.62 -12.42
N GLY A 63 -5.23 -2.72 -13.32
CA GLY A 63 -4.74 -1.61 -14.15
C GLY A 63 -4.02 -0.53 -13.34
N LEU A 64 -3.68 -0.83 -12.09
CA LEU A 64 -3.03 0.05 -11.13
C LEU A 64 -1.83 -0.69 -10.53
N PRO A 65 -0.77 0.03 -10.17
CA PRO A 65 0.38 -0.58 -9.55
C PRO A 65 -0.01 -1.15 -8.16
N VAL A 66 0.32 -2.42 -7.95
CA VAL A 66 0.06 -3.14 -6.70
C VAL A 66 1.38 -3.50 -6.04
N VAL A 67 1.52 -3.16 -4.76
CA VAL A 67 2.68 -3.50 -3.92
C VAL A 67 2.25 -4.46 -2.82
N VAL A 68 3.09 -5.47 -2.58
CA VAL A 68 2.86 -6.42 -1.49
C VAL A 68 3.41 -5.84 -0.20
N GLY A 69 2.52 -5.64 0.78
CA GLY A 69 2.83 -5.09 2.10
C GLY A 69 3.20 -6.12 3.17
N THR A 70 3.29 -7.41 2.82
CA THR A 70 3.79 -8.46 3.72
C THR A 70 5.14 -8.12 4.38
N PRO A 71 6.13 -7.52 3.68
CA PRO A 71 7.40 -7.09 4.27
C PRO A 71 7.25 -6.18 5.50
N PHE A 72 6.27 -5.27 5.49
CA PHE A 72 5.98 -4.38 6.61
C PHE A 72 5.39 -5.09 7.82
N LEU A 73 4.80 -6.27 7.64
CA LEU A 73 4.28 -7.09 8.74
C LEU A 73 5.38 -7.91 9.42
N ILE A 74 6.28 -8.49 8.62
CA ILE A 74 7.34 -9.37 9.12
C ILE A 74 8.62 -8.61 9.49
N GLY A 75 8.74 -7.34 9.10
CA GLY A 75 9.93 -6.51 9.37
C GLY A 75 11.16 -6.87 8.51
N ILE A 76 10.96 -7.59 7.40
CA ILE A 76 12.03 -8.06 6.52
C ILE A 76 11.71 -7.59 5.10
N GLY A 77 12.61 -6.81 4.50
CA GLY A 77 12.44 -6.25 3.15
C GLY A 77 11.53 -5.02 3.10
N GLU A 78 11.33 -4.33 4.23
CA GLU A 78 10.55 -3.09 4.30
C GLU A 78 11.11 -2.02 3.36
N ASP A 79 12.44 -1.87 3.31
CA ASP A 79 13.12 -0.92 2.43
C ASP A 79 12.87 -1.20 0.94
N GLU A 80 12.88 -2.46 0.51
CA GLU A 80 12.61 -2.81 -0.89
C GLU A 80 11.16 -2.49 -1.28
N ALA A 81 10.21 -2.80 -0.39
CA ALA A 81 8.80 -2.47 -0.59
C ALA A 81 8.59 -0.95 -0.59
N ALA A 82 9.23 -0.24 0.34
CA ALA A 82 9.22 1.21 0.43
C ALA A 82 9.76 1.85 -0.85
N GLN A 83 10.87 1.35 -1.36
CA GLN A 83 11.51 1.88 -2.55
C GLN A 83 10.65 1.67 -3.78
N LYS A 84 9.97 0.52 -3.92
CA LYS A 84 8.96 0.32 -4.97
C LYS A 84 7.83 1.33 -4.88
N ILE A 85 7.29 1.57 -3.68
CA ILE A 85 6.22 2.56 -3.46
C ILE A 85 6.70 3.94 -3.90
N LEU A 86 7.89 4.35 -3.49
CA LEU A 86 8.47 5.64 -3.86
C LEU A 86 8.71 5.76 -5.36
N ASP A 87 9.19 4.70 -6.02
CA ASP A 87 9.42 4.66 -7.45
C ASP A 87 8.11 4.85 -8.23
N ILE A 88 7.05 4.14 -7.82
CA ILE A 88 5.71 4.26 -8.41
C ILE A 88 5.12 5.66 -8.19
N LEU A 89 5.30 6.23 -7.00
CA LEU A 89 4.68 7.50 -6.63
C LEU A 89 5.45 8.75 -7.11
N LYS A 90 6.77 8.65 -7.29
CA LYS A 90 7.61 9.73 -7.82
C LYS A 90 7.58 9.79 -9.36
N ASN A 91 7.18 8.71 -10.01
CA ASN A 91 6.90 8.67 -11.45
C ASN A 91 5.52 9.26 -11.77
#